data_AF-A0AAJ1QNY7-F1
#
_entry.id   AF-A0AAJ1QNY7-F1
#
_cell.length_a   1.000
_cell.length_b   1.000
_cell.length_c   1.000
_cell.angle_alpha   90.00
_cell.angle_beta   90.00
_cell.angle_gamma   90.00
#
_symmetry.space_group_name_H-M   'P 1'
#
loop_
_entity.id
_entity.type
_entity.pdbx_description
1 polymer ?
#
loop_
_entity_poly.entity_id
_entity_poly.type
_entity_poly.pdbx_seq_one_letter_code
_entity_poly.pdbx_strand_id
1 'polypeptide(L)' 'MARKTDLRYGTLKYYTESNLIPFEQLDENLTRLYPREAAVERVEIIKSLKKSGLSIAEIRKKIAKQS' A
#
# COMPACT_ATOMS: atom_id res chain seq x y z
N MET A 1 9.63 7.56 2.23
CA MET A 1 8.21 7.30 2.51
C MET A 1 7.94 7.04 3.99
N ALA A 2 8.65 6.10 4.63
CA ALA A 2 8.45 5.73 6.03
C ALA A 2 8.35 6.90 7.03
N ARG A 3 9.12 7.99 6.85
CA ARG A 3 9.05 9.17 7.73
C ARG A 3 7.75 9.98 7.66
N LYS A 4 6.99 9.91 6.56
CA LYS A 4 5.73 10.67 6.41
C LYS A 4 4.49 9.86 6.77
N THR A 5 4.56 8.53 6.66
CA THR A 5 3.38 7.67 6.82
C THR A 5 3.27 7.02 8.20
N ASP A 6 4.30 7.16 9.05
CA ASP A 6 4.40 6.52 10.37
C ASP A 6 4.17 5.00 10.33
N LEU A 7 4.51 4.37 9.20
CA LEU A 7 4.36 2.94 9.00
C LEU A 7 5.70 2.26 9.18
N ARG A 8 5.72 1.22 10.01
CA ARG A 8 6.89 0.37 10.22
C ARG A 8 7.28 -0.28 8.88
N TYR A 9 8.59 -0.43 8.65
CA TYR A 9 9.13 -1.01 7.41
C TYR A 9 8.53 -2.38 7.07
N GLY A 10 8.26 -3.23 8.07
CA GLY A 10 7.60 -4.52 7.87
C GLY A 10 6.16 -4.41 7.35
N THR A 11 5.40 -3.42 7.79
CA THR A 11 4.03 -3.17 7.31
C THR A 11 4.04 -2.67 5.86
N LEU A 12 5.02 -1.83 5.51
CA LEU A 12 5.21 -1.36 4.14
C LEU A 12 5.55 -2.55 3.22
N LYS A 13 6.52 -3.39 3.62
CA LYS A 13 6.90 -4.60 2.86
C LYS A 13 5.71 -5.52 2.65
N TYR A 14 4.94 -5.79 3.70
CA TYR A 14 3.75 -6.64 3.63
C TYR A 14 2.70 -6.08 2.65
N TYR A 15 2.47 -4.77 2.65
CA TYR A 15 1.55 -4.14 1.71
C TYR A 15 2.07 -4.17 0.27
N THR A 16 3.38 -4.02 0.06
CA THR A 16 3.96 -4.13 -1.28
C THR A 16 3.94 -5.56 -1.82
N GLU A 17 4.22 -6.58 -0.99
CA GLU A 17 4.14 -7.99 -1.39
C GLU A 17 2.69 -8.44 -1.61
N SER A 18 1.74 -7.86 -0.88
CA SER A 18 0.31 -8.13 -1.04
C SER A 18 -0.33 -7.40 -2.23
N ASN A 19 0.45 -6.72 -3.09
CA ASN A 19 -0.03 -5.85 -4.16
C ASN A 19 -1.01 -4.75 -3.68
N LEU A 20 -0.95 -4.43 -2.38
CA LEU A 20 -1.81 -3.43 -1.76
C LEU A 20 -1.33 -2.04 -2.11
N ILE A 21 -0.04 -1.79 -2.32
CA ILE A 21 0.50 -0.49 -2.71
C ILE A 21 1.00 -0.58 -4.16
N PRO A 22 0.49 0.27 -5.08
CA PRO A 22 1.00 0.31 -6.44
C PRO A 22 2.47 0.76 -6.42
N PHE A 23 3.30 0.04 -7.17
CA PHE A 23 4.67 0.43 -7.45
C PHE A 23 4.90 0.30 -8.94
N GLU A 24 5.65 1.25 -9.49
CA GLU A 24 6.11 1.17 -10.86
C GLU A 24 7.53 0.62 -10.85
N GLN A 25 7.73 -0.45 -11.60
CA GLN A 25 9.06 -0.97 -11.87
C GLN A 25 9.56 -0.27 -13.14
N LEU A 26 10.57 0.60 -12.98
CA LEU A 26 11.26 1.17 -14.12
C LEU A 26 12.26 0.12 -14.62
N ASP A 27 12.02 -0.41 -15.82
CA ASP A 27 12.81 -1.46 -16.47
C ASP A 27 14.31 -1.15 -16.54
N GLU A 28 14.70 0.12 -16.60
CA GLU A 28 16.10 0.53 -16.80
C GLU A 28 17.02 0.29 -15.60
N ASN A 29 16.52 0.10 -14.37
CA ASN A 29 17.39 0.00 -13.18
C ASN A 29 16.87 -0.91 -12.06
N LEU A 30 15.89 -1.78 -12.32
CA LEU A 30 15.24 -2.65 -11.30
C LEU A 30 14.77 -1.88 -10.05
N THR A 31 14.64 -0.56 -10.16
CA THR A 31 14.32 0.31 -9.05
C THR A 31 12.81 0.43 -9.00
N ARG A 32 12.23 -0.11 -7.93
CA ARG A 32 10.81 0.08 -7.65
C ARG A 32 10.60 1.51 -7.21
N LEU A 33 9.97 2.30 -8.08
CA LEU A 33 9.52 3.64 -7.73
C LEU A 33 8.12 3.52 -7.13
N TYR A 34 7.98 4.03 -5.91
CA TYR A 34 6.69 4.15 -5.27
C TYR A 34 6.21 5.58 -5.49
N PRO A 35 5.21 5.83 -6.37
CA PRO A 35 4.66 7.16 -6.52
C PRO A 35 4.11 7.61 -5.17
N ARG A 36 4.62 8.74 -4.66
CA ARG A 36 4.27 9.21 -3.31
C ARG A 36 2.78 9.41 -3.12
N GLU A 37 2.13 9.98 -4.12
CA GLU A 37 0.70 10.28 -4.08
C GLU A 37 -0.12 9.00 -4.03
N ALA A 38 0.10 8.08 -4.98
CA ALA A 38 -0.61 6.82 -5.02
C ALA A 38 -0.39 5.97 -3.76
N ALA A 39 0.84 5.93 -3.22
CA ALA A 39 1.12 5.19 -1.99
C ALA A 39 0.47 5.83 -0.77
N VAL A 40 0.42 7.16 -0.68
CA VAL A 40 -0.23 7.88 0.43
C VAL A 40 -1.74 7.66 0.39
N GLU A 41 -2.37 7.86 -0.77
CA GLU A 41 -3.81 7.66 -0.98
C GLU A 41 -4.22 6.23 -0.58
N ARG A 42 -3.42 5.23 -1.01
CA ARG A 42 -3.65 3.83 -0.66
C ARG A 42 -3.58 3.57 0.84
N VAL A 43 -2.62 4.20 1.53
CA VAL A 43 -2.50 4.09 2.99
C VAL A 43 -3.66 4.77 3.70
N GLU A 44 -4.14 5.90 3.20
CA GLU A 44 -5.33 6.57 3.74
C GLU A 44 -6.59 5.73 3.57
N ILE A 45 -6.77 5.07 2.42
CA ILE A 45 -7.85 4.10 2.19
C ILE A 45 -7.76 2.95 3.21
N ILE A 46 -6.57 2.36 3.37
CA ILE A 46 -6.36 1.28 4.33
C ILE A 46 -6.67 1.75 5.76
N LYS A 47 -6.24 2.97 6.15
CA LYS A 47 -6.53 3.55 7.47
C LYS A 47 -8.04 3.75 7.67
N SER A 48 -8.74 4.29 6.68
CA SER A 48 -10.19 4.50 6.72
C SER A 48 -10.96 3.18 6.83
N LEU A 49 -10.59 2.17 6.04
CA LEU A 49 -11.22 0.85 6.10
C LEU A 49 -10.94 0.15 7.45
N LYS A 50 -9.72 0.27 7.97
CA LYS A 50 -9.37 -0.25 9.29
C LYS A 50 -10.16 0.44 10.41
N LYS A 51 -10.41 1.76 10.27
CA LYS A 51 -11.26 2.53 11.19
C LYS A 51 -12.73 2.10 11.13
N SER A 52 -13.21 1.64 9.97
CA SER A 52 -14.54 1.04 9.85
C SER A 52 -14.64 -0.40 10.39
N GLY A 53 -13.57 -0.93 11.01
CA GLY A 53 -13.57 -2.25 11.66
C GLY A 53 -13.19 -3.42 10.76
N LEU A 54 -12.79 -3.16 9.51
CA LEU A 54 -12.38 -4.22 8.58
C LEU A 54 -10.99 -4.76 8.93
N SER A 55 -10.83 -6.08 8.82
CA SER A 55 -9.54 -6.74 8.96
C SER A 55 -8.66 -6.47 7.73
N ILE A 56 -7.34 -6.51 7.91
CA ILE A 56 -6.38 -6.33 6.80
C ILE A 56 -6.65 -7.34 5.66
N ALA A 57 -7.09 -8.56 5.97
CA ALA A 57 -7.42 -9.57 4.97
C ALA A 57 -8.67 -9.18 4.15
N GLU A 58 -9.67 -8.55 4.77
CA GLU A 58 -10.87 -8.07 4.08
C GLU A 58 -10.57 -6.84 3.24
N ILE A 59 -9.79 -5.91 3.77
CA ILE A 59 -9.29 -4.74 3.05
C ILE A 59 -8.56 -5.19 1.78
N ARG A 60 -7.70 -6.21 1.90
CA ARG A 60 -7.01 -6.81 0.75
C ARG A 60 -7.97 -7.37 -0.28
N LYS A 61 -8.97 -8.15 0.14
CA LYS A 61 -10.00 -8.66 -0.78
C LYS A 61 -10.77 -7.54 -1.46
N LYS A 62 -11.08 -6.46 -0.75
CA LYS A 62 -11.86 -5.33 -1.26
C LYS A 62 -11.09 -4.53 -2.30
N ILE A 63 -9.79 -4.29 -2.06
CA ILE A 63 -8.89 -3.61 -3.00
C ILE A 63 -8.62 -4.51 -4.21
N ALA A 64 -8.34 -5.80 -3.99
CA ALA A 64 -8.08 -6.75 -5.08
C ALA A 64 -9.30 -7.02 -5.97
N LYS A 65 -10.52 -6.89 -5.44
CA LYS A 65 -11.77 -7.06 -6.20
C LYS A 65 -12.18 -5.82 -7.00
N GLN A 66 -11.52 -4.68 -6.79
CA GLN A 66 -11.77 -3.43 -7.53
C GLN A 66 -10.86 -3.27 -8.75
N SER A 67 -10.04 -4.28 -9.08
CA SER A 67 -9.16 -4.30 -10.26
C SER A 67 -9.62 -5.35 -11.27
#